data_AF-C6X2U6-F1
#
_entry.id   AF-C6X2U6-F1
#
_cell.length_a   1.000
_cell.length_b   1.000
_cell.length_c   1.000
_cell.angle_alpha   90.00
_cell.angle_beta   90.00
_cell.angle_gamma   90.00
#
_symmetry.space_group_name_H-M   'P 1'
#
loop_
_entity.id
_entity.type
_entity.pdbx_description
1 polymer ?
#
loop_
_entity_poly.entity_id
_entity_poly.type
_entity_poly.pdbx_seq_one_letter_code
_entity_poly.pdbx_strand_id
1 'polypeptide(L)'
;MSMIMALFSDDINGNKMINKLKKLWEVYRHERYRENLQNVMNPKTGITPAERERVLAFPEFVPGEAHFFGQQLSFSHGPSFIHSIDEIFEEELYKFTSATQTPYIIDCGANIGLSVLYFKRLFPNSEIIAFEPDEKIFKILKKNTISLENVTLEKKAVWTEETTLEFFSEGALAGSVVTDFSNKNDIIKIEAVDLKKYLNRKVNFLKIDIEGAENTVFFDIADHLHQVQNLFLEYHGLINEPQNLGEILNILKDEGFQYYIRLAGETIKFPYCGEKPSTFNQQLNILCYRS
;
A
#
# COMPACT_ATOMS: atom_id res chain seq x y z
N MET A 1 -7.61 35.75 -31.89
CA MET A 1 -6.70 36.61 -32.68
C MET A 1 -7.04 38.09 -32.43
N SER A 2 -6.87 38.59 -31.20
CA SER A 2 -7.14 40.02 -30.89
C SER A 2 -6.32 40.57 -29.71
N MET A 3 -5.23 39.92 -29.33
CA MET A 3 -4.37 40.38 -28.22
C MET A 3 -2.87 40.22 -28.56
N ILE A 4 -2.52 40.43 -29.84
CA ILE A 4 -1.12 40.34 -30.33
C ILE A 4 -0.67 41.65 -31.03
N MET A 5 -1.57 42.56 -31.41
CA MET A 5 -1.21 43.77 -32.15
C MET A 5 -0.83 45.00 -31.30
N ALA A 6 -0.87 44.92 -29.96
CA ALA A 6 -0.64 46.09 -29.10
C ALA A 6 0.81 46.23 -28.56
N LEU A 7 1.79 45.51 -29.12
CA LEU A 7 3.17 45.49 -28.60
C LEU A 7 4.20 46.21 -29.48
N PHE A 8 3.77 46.98 -30.49
CA PHE A 8 4.66 47.77 -31.33
C PHE A 8 4.39 49.27 -31.19
N SER A 9 4.84 49.86 -30.08
CA SER A 9 5.30 51.26 -30.06
C SER A 9 6.03 51.53 -28.76
N ASP A 10 7.32 51.82 -28.89
CA ASP A 10 8.15 52.67 -28.02
C ASP A 10 8.20 52.33 -26.52
N ASP A 11 9.21 51.54 -26.10
CA ASP A 11 10.21 52.05 -25.13
C ASP A 11 11.44 51.13 -24.93
N ILE A 12 12.49 51.76 -24.41
CA ILE A 12 13.89 51.36 -24.30
C ILE A 12 14.11 50.22 -23.27
N ASN A 13 14.08 48.96 -23.74
CA ASN A 13 14.90 47.80 -23.30
C ASN A 13 14.31 46.49 -23.87
N GLY A 14 14.37 46.32 -25.20
CA GLY A 14 13.78 45.18 -25.92
C GLY A 14 14.18 43.81 -25.34
N ASN A 15 15.41 43.67 -24.82
CA ASN A 15 15.86 42.43 -24.18
C ASN A 15 15.09 42.06 -22.90
N LYS A 16 14.66 43.04 -22.09
CA LYS A 16 13.96 42.77 -20.82
C LYS A 16 12.50 42.37 -21.06
N MET A 17 11.87 42.97 -22.07
CA MET A 17 10.51 42.65 -22.51
C MET A 17 10.45 41.29 -23.24
N ILE A 18 11.40 41.01 -24.13
CA ILE A 18 11.55 39.71 -24.80
C ILE A 18 11.79 38.59 -23.78
N ASN A 19 12.62 38.81 -22.75
CA ASN A 19 12.84 37.82 -21.70
C ASN A 19 11.59 37.56 -20.86
N LYS A 20 10.79 38.59 -20.54
CA LYS A 20 9.48 38.41 -19.88
C LYS A 20 8.51 37.61 -20.76
N LEU A 21 8.44 37.90 -22.05
CA LEU A 21 7.58 37.18 -23.01
C LEU A 21 8.01 35.72 -23.18
N LYS A 22 9.32 35.44 -23.23
CA LYS A 22 9.85 34.07 -23.25
C LYS A 22 9.47 33.30 -21.97
N LYS A 23 9.61 33.91 -20.80
CA LYS A 23 9.25 33.29 -19.51
C LYS A 23 7.74 33.04 -19.42
N LEU A 24 6.91 33.99 -19.84
CA LEU A 24 5.46 33.82 -19.94
C LEU A 24 5.09 32.71 -20.93
N TRP A 25 5.76 32.62 -22.07
CA TRP A 25 5.52 31.57 -23.05
C TRP A 25 5.99 30.19 -22.58
N GLU A 26 7.07 30.11 -21.78
CA GLU A 26 7.50 28.87 -21.12
C GLU A 26 6.50 28.42 -20.05
N VAL A 27 6.02 29.34 -19.20
CA VAL A 27 4.98 29.05 -18.20
C VAL A 27 3.71 28.58 -18.90
N TYR A 28 3.23 29.33 -19.91
CA TYR A 28 2.05 28.95 -20.69
C TYR A 28 2.23 27.60 -21.40
N ARG A 29 3.42 27.31 -21.96
CA ARG A 29 3.69 26.01 -22.58
C ARG A 29 3.71 24.89 -21.54
N HIS A 30 4.28 25.13 -20.35
CA HIS A 30 4.26 24.17 -19.25
C HIS A 30 2.85 23.92 -18.72
N GLU A 31 2.04 24.97 -18.55
CA GLU A 31 0.63 24.87 -18.16
C GLU A 31 -0.16 24.09 -19.21
N ARG A 32 -0.04 24.46 -20.48
CA ARG A 32 -0.73 23.78 -21.58
C ARG A 32 -0.25 22.33 -21.76
N TYR A 33 1.02 22.05 -21.51
CA TYR A 33 1.56 20.69 -21.50
C TYR A 33 1.00 19.87 -20.33
N ARG A 34 0.89 20.46 -19.14
CA ARG A 34 0.21 19.83 -17.99
C ARG A 34 -1.26 19.58 -18.27
N GLU A 35 -1.99 20.56 -18.79
CA GLU A 35 -3.40 20.42 -19.22
C GLU A 35 -3.56 19.29 -20.24
N ASN A 36 -2.66 19.20 -21.23
CA ASN A 36 -2.70 18.14 -22.24
C ASN A 36 -2.42 16.74 -21.66
N LEU A 37 -1.70 16.65 -20.54
CA LEU A 37 -1.38 15.38 -19.88
C LEU A 37 -2.35 14.99 -18.75
N GLN A 38 -3.24 15.90 -18.32
CA GLN A 38 -4.14 15.66 -17.19
C GLN A 38 -5.03 14.42 -17.36
N ASN A 39 -5.35 14.04 -18.60
CA ASN A 39 -6.16 12.86 -18.93
C ASN A 39 -5.35 11.70 -19.51
N VAL A 40 -4.03 11.81 -19.57
CA VAL A 40 -3.15 10.72 -20.01
C VAL A 40 -2.88 9.81 -18.82
N MET A 41 -3.29 8.55 -18.94
CA MET A 41 -3.11 7.55 -17.90
C MET A 41 -1.63 7.22 -17.70
N ASN A 42 -1.14 7.26 -16.47
CA ASN A 42 0.19 6.75 -16.16
C ASN A 42 0.20 5.22 -16.33
N PRO A 43 1.09 4.64 -17.15
CA PRO A 43 1.10 3.20 -17.44
C PRO A 43 1.48 2.31 -16.25
N LYS A 44 2.18 2.85 -15.25
CA LYS A 44 2.53 2.14 -14.01
C LYS A 44 1.39 2.17 -13.01
N THR A 45 0.84 3.35 -12.74
CA THR A 45 -0.18 3.54 -11.68
C THR A 45 -1.61 3.42 -12.17
N GLY A 46 -1.86 3.38 -13.48
CA GLY A 46 -3.20 3.20 -14.05
C GLY A 46 -4.17 4.36 -13.81
N ILE A 47 -3.70 5.46 -13.22
CA ILE A 47 -4.51 6.65 -12.89
C ILE A 47 -4.00 7.86 -13.70
N THR A 48 -4.92 8.76 -14.06
CA THR A 48 -4.55 10.04 -14.70
C THR A 48 -4.20 11.09 -13.64
N PRO A 49 -3.41 12.13 -13.96
CA PRO A 49 -3.17 13.23 -13.02
C PRO A 49 -4.46 13.89 -12.52
N ALA A 50 -5.45 14.11 -13.40
CA ALA A 50 -6.73 14.68 -13.01
C ALA A 50 -7.51 13.78 -12.04
N GLU A 51 -7.49 12.46 -12.26
CA GLU A 51 -8.17 11.51 -11.38
C GLU A 51 -7.47 11.43 -10.02
N ARG A 52 -6.13 11.48 -10.00
CA ARG A 52 -5.35 11.58 -8.76
C ARG A 52 -5.73 12.82 -7.96
N GLU A 53 -5.74 14.00 -8.59
CA GLU A 53 -6.15 15.26 -7.93
C GLU A 53 -7.58 15.18 -7.39
N ARG A 54 -8.51 14.60 -8.16
CA ARG A 54 -9.90 14.41 -7.74
C ARG A 54 -10.01 13.49 -6.52
N VAL A 55 -9.27 12.38 -6.49
CA VAL A 55 -9.31 11.41 -5.38
C VAL A 55 -8.65 12.00 -4.12
N LEU A 56 -7.55 12.75 -4.27
CA LEU A 56 -6.92 13.46 -3.14
C LEU A 56 -7.84 14.53 -2.53
N ALA A 57 -8.65 15.19 -3.36
CA ALA A 57 -9.63 16.17 -2.90
C ALA A 57 -10.98 15.55 -2.45
N PHE A 58 -11.10 14.22 -2.48
CA PHE A 58 -12.35 13.54 -2.12
C PHE A 58 -12.58 13.65 -0.60
N PRO A 59 -13.84 13.83 -0.13
CA PRO A 59 -14.14 13.90 1.29
C PRO A 59 -13.61 12.68 2.06
N GLU A 60 -12.92 12.92 3.17
CA GLU A 60 -12.41 11.86 4.03
C GLU A 60 -13.56 11.04 4.66
N PHE A 61 -13.32 9.76 4.91
CA PHE A 61 -14.27 8.82 5.53
C PHE A 61 -15.57 8.58 4.73
N VAL A 62 -15.60 8.93 3.44
CA VAL A 62 -16.71 8.64 2.53
C VAL A 62 -16.23 7.63 1.48
N PRO A 63 -16.91 6.48 1.31
CA PRO A 63 -16.60 5.57 0.22
C PRO A 63 -16.72 6.27 -1.13
N GLY A 64 -15.67 6.18 -1.93
CA GLY A 64 -15.59 6.77 -3.27
C GLY A 64 -15.27 5.73 -4.32
N GLU A 65 -15.26 6.19 -5.58
CA GLU A 65 -14.82 5.39 -6.72
C GLU A 65 -13.75 6.15 -7.48
N ALA A 66 -12.79 5.42 -8.07
CA ALA A 66 -11.70 5.94 -8.88
C ALA A 66 -11.55 5.13 -10.17
N HIS A 67 -11.20 5.80 -11.26
CA HIS A 67 -10.80 5.18 -12.52
C HIS A 67 -9.34 4.72 -12.42
N PHE A 68 -9.13 3.42 -12.53
CA PHE A 68 -7.85 2.76 -12.35
C PHE A 68 -7.68 1.67 -13.40
N PHE A 69 -6.67 1.79 -14.27
CA PHE A 69 -6.47 0.96 -15.46
C PHE A 69 -7.73 0.80 -16.33
N GLY A 70 -8.51 1.87 -16.45
CA GLY A 70 -9.77 1.86 -17.19
C GLY A 70 -10.92 1.10 -16.51
N GLN A 71 -10.73 0.64 -15.27
CA GLN A 71 -11.75 0.03 -14.44
C GLN A 71 -12.17 0.98 -13.32
N GLN A 72 -13.32 0.72 -12.71
CA GLN A 72 -13.82 1.50 -11.59
C GLN A 72 -13.52 0.74 -10.29
N LEU A 73 -12.65 1.29 -9.44
CA LEU A 73 -12.34 0.74 -8.13
C LEU A 73 -13.00 1.56 -7.04
N SER A 74 -13.50 0.90 -6.00
CA SER A 74 -13.96 1.54 -4.78
C SER A 74 -12.82 1.72 -3.79
N PHE A 75 -12.86 2.83 -3.04
CA PHE A 75 -11.94 3.13 -1.95
C PHE A 75 -12.70 3.69 -0.74
N SER A 76 -12.16 3.53 0.46
CA SER A 76 -12.71 4.09 1.70
C SER A 76 -12.11 5.44 2.10
N HIS A 77 -10.86 5.70 1.67
CA HIS A 77 -10.12 6.91 1.97
C HIS A 77 -9.22 7.31 0.78
N GLY A 78 -9.42 8.51 0.23
CA GLY A 78 -8.76 8.97 -0.99
C GLY A 78 -7.23 9.09 -0.86
N PRO A 79 -6.70 9.82 0.14
CA PRO A 79 -5.25 9.94 0.35
C PRO A 79 -4.55 8.57 0.54
N SER A 80 -5.11 7.67 1.35
CA SER A 80 -4.53 6.33 1.54
C SER A 80 -4.58 5.51 0.25
N PHE A 81 -5.66 5.59 -0.52
CA PHE A 81 -5.73 4.92 -1.83
C PHE A 81 -4.62 5.38 -2.78
N ILE A 82 -4.36 6.69 -2.84
CA ILE A 82 -3.29 7.24 -3.69
C ILE A 82 -1.91 6.84 -3.18
N HIS A 83 -1.70 6.87 -1.86
CA HIS A 83 -0.45 6.41 -1.25
C HIS A 83 -0.17 4.94 -1.59
N SER A 84 -1.15 4.05 -1.41
CA SER A 84 -1.01 2.63 -1.76
C SER A 84 -0.79 2.43 -3.26
N ILE A 85 -1.35 3.26 -4.13
CA ILE A 85 -1.04 3.22 -5.58
C ILE A 85 0.43 3.54 -5.82
N ASP A 86 0.97 4.56 -5.15
CA ASP A 86 2.37 4.95 -5.31
C ASP A 86 3.30 3.82 -4.87
N GLU A 87 3.09 3.25 -3.70
CA GLU A 87 3.94 2.17 -3.19
C GLU A 87 3.82 0.88 -4.02
N ILE A 88 2.58 0.43 -4.28
CA ILE A 88 2.34 -0.88 -4.88
C ILE A 88 2.62 -0.85 -6.39
N PHE A 89 2.25 0.24 -7.09
CA PHE A 89 2.28 0.29 -8.54
C PHE A 89 3.39 1.19 -9.12
N GLU A 90 3.67 2.36 -8.54
CA GLU A 90 4.75 3.22 -9.03
C GLU A 90 6.13 2.70 -8.63
N GLU A 91 6.28 2.38 -7.34
CA GLU A 91 7.50 1.84 -6.75
C GLU A 91 7.64 0.32 -6.92
N GLU A 92 6.56 -0.36 -7.34
CA GLU A 92 6.51 -1.80 -7.58
C GLU A 92 6.98 -2.61 -6.35
N LEU A 93 6.54 -2.23 -5.14
CA LEU A 93 7.03 -2.76 -3.86
C LEU A 93 6.98 -4.29 -3.77
N TYR A 94 5.94 -4.91 -4.34
CA TYR A 94 5.74 -6.36 -4.30
C TYR A 94 6.23 -7.10 -5.56
N LYS A 95 7.02 -6.46 -6.41
CA LYS A 95 7.51 -7.09 -7.64
C LYS A 95 8.40 -8.27 -7.32
N PHE A 96 8.06 -9.42 -7.89
CA PHE A 96 8.89 -10.61 -7.83
C PHE A 96 8.84 -11.40 -9.15
N THR A 97 9.80 -12.31 -9.32
CA THR A 97 9.79 -13.27 -10.42
C THR A 97 9.38 -14.64 -9.90
N SER A 98 8.68 -15.39 -10.74
CA SER A 98 8.25 -16.76 -10.43
C SER A 98 8.73 -17.71 -11.51
N ALA A 99 9.18 -18.90 -11.11
CA ALA A 99 9.51 -19.98 -12.04
C ALA A 99 8.24 -20.66 -12.62
N THR A 100 7.07 -20.40 -12.04
CA THR A 100 5.77 -20.89 -12.50
C THR A 100 4.86 -19.74 -12.89
N GLN A 101 3.98 -19.98 -13.86
CA GLN A 101 2.94 -19.04 -14.28
C GLN A 101 1.73 -19.01 -13.34
N THR A 102 1.67 -19.94 -12.38
CA THR A 102 0.59 -20.05 -11.38
C THR A 102 1.17 -19.97 -9.96
N PRO A 103 1.86 -18.88 -9.58
CA PRO A 103 2.42 -18.78 -8.24
C PRO A 103 1.31 -18.79 -7.18
N TYR A 104 1.56 -19.45 -6.06
CA TYR A 104 0.68 -19.41 -4.90
C TYR A 104 1.07 -18.25 -3.99
N ILE A 105 0.13 -17.34 -3.74
CA ILE A 105 0.34 -16.08 -3.03
C ILE A 105 -0.62 -16.01 -1.86
N ILE A 106 -0.10 -15.61 -0.70
CA ILE A 106 -0.88 -15.36 0.51
C ILE A 106 -0.74 -13.88 0.84
N ASP A 107 -1.87 -13.19 0.93
CA ASP A 107 -1.96 -11.76 1.20
C ASP A 107 -2.66 -11.53 2.56
N CYS A 108 -1.88 -11.41 3.62
CA CYS A 108 -2.38 -11.06 4.94
C CYS A 108 -2.51 -9.53 5.02
N GLY A 109 -3.73 -9.05 5.25
CA GLY A 109 -4.12 -7.64 5.20
C GLY A 109 -4.25 -7.13 3.78
N ALA A 110 -5.16 -7.75 3.03
CA ALA A 110 -5.39 -7.38 1.63
C ALA A 110 -6.06 -6.00 1.48
N ASN A 111 -6.59 -5.42 2.56
CA ASN A 111 -7.26 -4.13 2.58
C ASN A 111 -8.32 -4.06 1.45
N ILE A 112 -8.38 -2.99 0.67
CA ILE A 112 -9.29 -2.84 -0.47
C ILE A 112 -8.88 -3.63 -1.73
N GLY A 113 -7.83 -4.46 -1.68
CA GLY A 113 -7.45 -5.40 -2.74
C GLY A 113 -6.44 -4.90 -3.77
N LEU A 114 -5.73 -3.81 -3.49
CA LEU A 114 -4.74 -3.26 -4.43
C LEU A 114 -3.55 -4.20 -4.66
N SER A 115 -3.06 -4.86 -3.61
CA SER A 115 -2.04 -5.92 -3.68
C SER A 115 -2.51 -7.11 -4.51
N VAL A 116 -3.75 -7.59 -4.29
CA VAL A 116 -4.36 -8.66 -5.09
C VAL A 116 -4.40 -8.31 -6.58
N LEU A 117 -4.86 -7.10 -6.91
CA LEU A 117 -4.89 -6.60 -8.29
C LEU A 117 -3.47 -6.51 -8.89
N TYR A 118 -2.50 -6.05 -8.11
CA TYR A 118 -1.10 -5.98 -8.52
C TYR A 118 -0.53 -7.37 -8.84
N PHE A 119 -0.72 -8.34 -7.96
CA PHE A 119 -0.28 -9.72 -8.18
C PHE A 119 -0.96 -10.36 -9.40
N LYS A 120 -2.25 -10.11 -9.62
CA LYS A 120 -2.95 -10.58 -10.84
C LYS A 120 -2.46 -9.93 -12.12
N ARG A 121 -1.99 -8.67 -12.05
CA ARG A 121 -1.35 -8.01 -13.19
C ARG A 121 0.01 -8.62 -13.52
N LEU A 122 0.79 -9.02 -12.50
CA LEU A 122 2.06 -9.72 -12.70
C LEU A 122 1.86 -11.16 -13.18
N PHE A 123 0.91 -11.87 -12.57
CA PHE A 123 0.65 -13.28 -12.80
C PHE A 123 -0.86 -13.53 -12.91
N PRO A 124 -1.45 -13.41 -14.11
CA PRO A 124 -2.90 -13.57 -14.31
C PRO A 124 -3.46 -14.91 -13.82
N ASN A 125 -2.65 -15.97 -13.87
CA ASN A 125 -3.05 -17.32 -13.44
C ASN A 125 -2.58 -17.68 -12.02
N SER A 126 -2.08 -16.72 -11.24
CA SER A 126 -1.72 -16.94 -9.82
C SER A 126 -2.91 -17.47 -9.02
N GLU A 127 -2.62 -18.26 -7.99
CA GLU A 127 -3.59 -18.65 -6.96
C GLU A 127 -3.36 -17.72 -5.77
N ILE A 128 -4.37 -16.92 -5.41
CA ILE A 128 -4.24 -15.94 -4.32
C ILE A 128 -5.26 -16.25 -3.23
N ILE A 129 -4.81 -16.28 -1.97
CA ILE A 129 -5.69 -16.17 -0.82
C ILE A 129 -5.42 -14.84 -0.11
N ALA A 130 -6.48 -14.09 0.16
CA ALA A 130 -6.42 -12.74 0.69
C ALA A 130 -7.30 -12.60 1.93
N PHE A 131 -6.73 -12.05 3.00
CA PHE A 131 -7.38 -11.91 4.30
C PHE A 131 -7.64 -10.44 4.62
N GLU A 132 -8.87 -10.12 5.01
CA GLU A 132 -9.26 -8.79 5.49
C GLU A 132 -10.40 -8.91 6.52
N PRO A 133 -10.16 -8.64 7.81
CA PRO A 133 -11.16 -8.82 8.85
C PRO A 133 -12.26 -7.75 8.89
N ASP A 134 -11.99 -6.51 8.48
CA ASP A 134 -12.96 -5.42 8.61
C ASP A 134 -14.09 -5.60 7.58
N GLU A 135 -15.33 -5.71 8.07
CA GLU A 135 -16.52 -5.94 7.25
C GLU A 135 -16.73 -4.86 6.15
N LYS A 136 -16.39 -3.60 6.43
CA LYS A 136 -16.57 -2.50 5.46
C LYS A 136 -15.48 -2.56 4.40
N ILE A 137 -14.23 -2.78 4.80
CA ILE A 137 -13.10 -2.90 3.87
C ILE A 137 -13.20 -4.17 3.04
N PHE A 138 -13.60 -5.30 3.65
CA PHE A 138 -13.82 -6.57 2.94
C PHE A 138 -14.89 -6.47 1.85
N LYS A 139 -15.94 -5.66 2.05
CA LYS A 139 -16.93 -5.38 0.97
C LYS A 139 -16.30 -4.68 -0.22
N ILE A 140 -15.40 -3.73 0.03
CA ILE A 140 -14.66 -3.02 -1.01
C ILE A 140 -13.70 -3.98 -1.70
N LEU A 141 -12.93 -4.77 -0.95
CA LEU A 141 -12.06 -5.83 -1.47
C LEU A 141 -12.83 -6.73 -2.44
N LYS A 142 -13.95 -7.30 -1.99
CA LYS A 142 -14.79 -8.19 -2.80
C LYS A 142 -15.31 -7.52 -4.07
N LYS A 143 -15.70 -6.25 -4.01
CA LYS A 143 -16.14 -5.49 -5.18
C LYS A 143 -14.99 -5.27 -6.17
N ASN A 144 -13.82 -4.88 -5.67
CA ASN A 144 -12.64 -4.56 -6.48
C ASN A 144 -12.04 -5.79 -7.16
N THR A 145 -12.19 -6.98 -6.57
CA THR A 145 -11.60 -8.22 -7.10
C THR A 145 -12.63 -9.15 -7.75
N ILE A 146 -13.88 -8.71 -7.94
CA ILE A 146 -14.99 -9.58 -8.38
C ILE A 146 -14.77 -10.23 -9.75
N SER A 147 -14.00 -9.58 -10.62
CA SER A 147 -13.69 -10.05 -11.98
C SER A 147 -12.47 -10.97 -12.04
N LEU A 148 -11.78 -11.20 -10.91
CA LEU A 148 -10.57 -12.00 -10.87
C LEU A 148 -10.90 -13.47 -10.60
N GLU A 149 -10.33 -14.35 -11.41
CA GLU A 149 -10.37 -15.80 -11.19
C GLU A 149 -9.23 -16.23 -10.25
N ASN A 150 -9.35 -17.40 -9.62
CA ASN A 150 -8.34 -17.96 -8.70
C ASN A 150 -7.95 -17.00 -7.57
N VAL A 151 -8.94 -16.34 -6.96
CA VAL A 151 -8.80 -15.53 -5.75
C VAL A 151 -9.79 -16.04 -4.70
N THR A 152 -9.28 -16.45 -3.55
CA THR A 152 -10.08 -16.75 -2.36
C THR A 152 -9.98 -15.58 -1.40
N LEU A 153 -11.13 -15.06 -0.98
CA LEU A 153 -11.21 -13.96 -0.02
C LEU A 153 -11.74 -14.49 1.31
N GLU A 154 -11.00 -14.26 2.38
CA GLU A 154 -11.35 -14.65 3.74
C GLU A 154 -11.59 -13.41 4.60
N LYS A 155 -12.83 -13.26 5.10
CA LYS A 155 -13.17 -12.15 5.99
C LYS A 155 -12.78 -12.49 7.44
N LYS A 156 -11.47 -12.63 7.65
CA LYS A 156 -10.88 -13.11 8.90
C LYS A 156 -9.55 -12.44 9.14
N ALA A 157 -9.20 -12.25 10.41
CA ALA A 157 -7.84 -11.87 10.78
C ALA A 157 -6.90 -13.07 10.66
N VAL A 158 -5.64 -12.80 10.33
CA VAL A 158 -4.58 -13.79 10.36
C VAL A 158 -3.99 -13.81 11.77
N TRP A 159 -3.91 -15.00 12.38
CA TRP A 159 -3.50 -15.19 13.75
C TRP A 159 -2.78 -16.53 13.95
N THR A 160 -2.57 -16.93 15.20
CA THR A 160 -1.84 -18.14 15.60
C THR A 160 -2.75 -19.35 15.83
N GLU A 161 -4.06 -19.14 15.87
CA GLU A 161 -5.08 -20.17 16.09
C GLU A 161 -6.44 -19.74 15.52
N GLU A 162 -7.34 -20.71 15.33
CA GLU A 162 -8.74 -20.41 15.01
C GLU A 162 -9.44 -19.89 16.26
N THR A 163 -9.82 -18.62 16.24
CA THR A 163 -10.44 -17.99 17.41
C THR A 163 -11.30 -16.80 17.02
N THR A 164 -11.86 -16.14 18.02
CA THR A 164 -12.53 -14.84 17.87
C THR A 164 -11.71 -13.80 18.60
N LEU A 165 -11.34 -12.73 17.91
CA LEU A 165 -10.55 -11.62 18.46
C LEU A 165 -11.41 -10.38 18.65
N GLU A 166 -11.04 -9.56 19.63
CA GLU A 166 -11.48 -8.17 19.69
C GLU A 166 -10.65 -7.37 18.69
N PHE A 167 -11.32 -6.50 17.92
CA PHE A 167 -10.73 -5.75 16.83
C PHE A 167 -11.21 -4.31 16.85
N PHE A 168 -10.26 -3.39 16.78
CA PHE A 168 -10.51 -1.96 16.74
C PHE A 168 -10.76 -1.55 15.29
N SER A 169 -12.04 -1.39 14.94
CA SER A 169 -12.42 -0.98 13.58
C SER A 169 -12.26 0.53 13.43
N GLU A 170 -11.38 0.95 12.53
CA GLU A 170 -11.23 2.37 12.18
C GLU A 170 -12.21 2.81 11.06
N GLY A 171 -12.92 1.86 10.45
CA GLY A 171 -14.03 2.05 9.52
C GLY A 171 -13.68 2.59 8.13
N ALA A 172 -12.67 3.46 8.01
CA ALA A 172 -12.17 3.99 6.72
C ALA A 172 -10.69 3.71 6.46
N LEU A 173 -9.91 3.45 7.51
CA LEU A 173 -8.54 2.96 7.45
C LEU A 173 -8.50 1.48 7.92
N ALA A 174 -7.38 0.80 7.68
CA ALA A 174 -7.20 -0.57 8.14
C ALA A 174 -7.31 -0.61 9.67
N GLY A 175 -8.15 -1.50 10.19
CA GLY A 175 -8.29 -1.67 11.64
C GLY A 175 -7.19 -2.56 12.21
N SER A 176 -7.07 -2.60 13.54
CA SER A 176 -6.02 -3.34 14.24
C SER A 176 -6.59 -4.25 15.32
N VAL A 177 -5.92 -5.38 15.55
CA VAL A 177 -6.20 -6.27 16.69
C VAL A 177 -5.56 -5.76 17.99
N VAL A 178 -4.50 -4.94 17.87
CA VAL A 178 -3.62 -4.62 19.01
C VAL A 178 -3.82 -3.20 19.52
N THR A 179 -4.10 -2.23 18.65
CA THR A 179 -4.17 -0.81 19.05
C THR A 179 -5.42 -0.11 18.49
N ASP A 180 -6.12 0.68 19.32
CA ASP A 180 -7.14 1.61 18.82
C ASP A 180 -6.47 2.86 18.22
N PHE A 181 -6.24 2.86 16.91
CA PHE A 181 -5.71 4.03 16.20
C PHE A 181 -6.72 5.18 16.11
N SER A 182 -8.02 4.86 16.21
CA SER A 182 -9.11 5.81 15.99
C SER A 182 -9.52 6.59 17.24
N ASN A 183 -9.14 6.12 18.43
CA ASN A 183 -9.68 6.55 19.74
C ASN A 183 -11.23 6.54 19.80
N LYS A 184 -11.90 5.81 18.92
CA LYS A 184 -13.36 5.74 18.86
C LYS A 184 -13.93 4.59 19.69
N ASN A 185 -13.10 3.68 20.22
CA ASN A 185 -13.53 2.51 20.99
C ASN A 185 -14.57 1.62 20.27
N ASP A 186 -14.62 1.63 18.94
CA ASP A 186 -15.50 0.74 18.17
C ASP A 186 -14.87 -0.66 18.10
N ILE A 187 -14.97 -1.39 19.22
CA ILE A 187 -14.49 -2.77 19.35
C ILE A 187 -15.55 -3.70 18.74
N ILE A 188 -15.16 -4.43 17.70
CA ILE A 188 -15.97 -5.49 17.11
C ILE A 188 -15.31 -6.85 17.35
N LYS A 189 -16.11 -7.92 17.25
CA LYS A 189 -15.59 -9.29 17.26
C LYS A 189 -15.46 -9.81 15.85
N ILE A 190 -14.28 -10.33 15.52
CA ILE A 190 -13.96 -10.90 14.21
C ILE A 190 -13.46 -12.33 14.37
N GLU A 191 -13.66 -13.14 13.34
CA GLU A 191 -13.03 -14.46 13.27
C GLU A 191 -11.55 -14.31 12.90
N ALA A 192 -10.72 -15.19 13.45
CA ALA A 192 -9.31 -15.28 13.13
C ALA A 192 -8.94 -16.70 12.74
N VAL A 193 -7.96 -16.85 11.86
CA VAL A 193 -7.45 -18.14 11.37
C VAL A 193 -6.01 -18.38 11.77
N ASP A 194 -5.65 -19.65 11.90
CA ASP A 194 -4.25 -20.07 12.03
C ASP A 194 -3.55 -19.99 10.66
N LEU A 195 -2.57 -19.09 10.52
CA LEU A 195 -1.82 -18.93 9.26
C LEU A 195 -1.08 -20.21 8.85
N LYS A 196 -0.61 -21.03 9.80
CA LYS A 196 0.17 -22.25 9.52
C LYS A 196 -0.60 -23.23 8.64
N LYS A 197 -1.94 -23.23 8.73
CA LYS A 197 -2.81 -24.08 7.88
C LYS A 197 -2.66 -23.79 6.39
N TYR A 198 -2.26 -22.57 6.02
CA TYR A 198 -2.05 -22.14 4.64
C TYR A 198 -0.59 -22.29 4.19
N LEU A 199 0.32 -22.57 5.12
CA LEU A 199 1.75 -22.83 4.87
C LEU A 199 2.05 -24.33 4.72
N ASN A 200 1.12 -25.11 4.17
CA ASN A 200 1.25 -26.56 3.98
C ASN A 200 1.85 -26.98 2.62
N ARG A 201 2.15 -25.99 1.77
CA ARG A 201 2.75 -26.13 0.44
C ARG A 201 3.62 -24.91 0.17
N LYS A 202 4.44 -24.99 -0.89
CA LYS A 202 5.28 -23.88 -1.32
C LYS A 202 4.44 -22.61 -1.58
N VAL A 203 4.81 -21.52 -0.90
CA VAL A 203 4.27 -20.18 -1.08
C VAL A 203 5.28 -19.34 -1.87
N ASN A 204 4.89 -18.86 -3.04
CA ASN A 204 5.76 -18.05 -3.89
C ASN A 204 5.93 -16.63 -3.35
N PHE A 205 4.90 -16.09 -2.71
CA PHE A 205 4.93 -14.79 -2.06
C PHE A 205 4.00 -14.77 -0.86
N LEU A 206 4.51 -14.42 0.31
CA LEU A 206 3.74 -14.18 1.53
C LEU A 206 3.84 -12.70 1.87
N LYS A 207 2.72 -11.99 1.93
CA LYS A 207 2.63 -10.64 2.48
C LYS A 207 2.07 -10.72 3.90
N ILE A 208 2.77 -10.12 4.86
CA ILE A 208 2.31 -9.89 6.23
C ILE A 208 2.37 -8.38 6.48
N ASP A 209 1.21 -7.76 6.42
CA ASP A 209 0.97 -6.37 6.80
C ASP A 209 -0.46 -6.40 7.35
N ILE A 210 -0.56 -6.52 8.67
CA ILE A 210 -1.81 -6.82 9.40
C ILE A 210 -2.00 -5.89 10.60
N GLU A 211 -1.37 -4.71 10.52
CA GLU A 211 -1.51 -3.56 11.41
C GLU A 211 -1.45 -3.91 12.90
N GLY A 212 -0.28 -4.39 13.35
CA GLY A 212 0.08 -4.55 14.76
C GLY A 212 0.12 -5.99 15.26
N ALA A 213 -0.30 -6.97 14.46
CA ALA A 213 -0.26 -8.40 14.79
C ALA A 213 0.96 -9.14 14.19
N GLU A 214 1.83 -8.44 13.47
CA GLU A 214 2.87 -9.03 12.62
C GLU A 214 3.89 -9.82 13.42
N ASN A 215 4.33 -9.27 14.55
CA ASN A 215 5.32 -9.92 15.41
C ASN A 215 4.79 -11.27 15.93
N THR A 216 3.58 -11.26 16.49
CA THR A 216 2.92 -12.46 17.03
C THR A 216 2.77 -13.54 15.97
N VAL A 217 2.26 -13.18 14.79
CA VAL A 217 2.08 -14.12 13.67
C VAL A 217 3.43 -14.61 13.13
N PHE A 218 4.40 -13.72 12.95
CA PHE A 218 5.72 -14.06 12.40
C PHE A 218 6.45 -15.07 13.29
N PHE A 219 6.47 -14.86 14.61
CA PHE A 219 7.12 -15.80 15.52
C PHE A 219 6.41 -17.16 15.56
N ASP A 220 5.08 -17.19 15.45
CA ASP A 220 4.31 -18.43 15.44
C ASP A 220 4.53 -19.28 14.17
N ILE A 221 4.77 -18.64 13.02
CA ILE A 221 5.01 -19.34 11.74
C ILE A 221 6.48 -19.63 11.47
N ALA A 222 7.40 -19.30 12.39
CA ALA A 222 8.84 -19.33 12.14
C ALA A 222 9.33 -20.68 11.58
N ASP A 223 8.82 -21.79 12.11
CA ASP A 223 9.14 -23.16 11.68
C ASP A 223 8.51 -23.56 10.34
N HIS A 224 7.57 -22.77 9.80
CA HIS A 224 6.93 -22.96 8.49
C HIS A 224 7.54 -22.07 7.38
N LEU A 225 8.44 -21.14 7.73
CA LEU A 225 9.05 -20.20 6.78
C LEU A 225 9.89 -20.88 5.67
N HIS A 226 10.31 -22.13 5.88
CA HIS A 226 10.94 -22.96 4.85
C HIS A 226 10.05 -23.18 3.61
N GLN A 227 8.73 -23.02 3.72
CA GLN A 227 7.78 -23.10 2.59
C GLN A 227 7.71 -21.82 1.76
N VAL A 228 8.22 -20.70 2.27
CA VAL A 228 8.05 -19.37 1.70
C VAL A 228 9.27 -18.98 0.87
N GLN A 229 9.05 -18.63 -0.41
CA GLN A 229 10.11 -18.20 -1.32
C GLN A 229 10.45 -16.70 -1.17
N ASN A 230 9.42 -15.86 -1.12
CA ASN A 230 9.52 -14.42 -0.94
C ASN A 230 8.56 -14.00 0.17
N LEU A 231 9.00 -13.13 1.06
CA LEU A 231 8.22 -12.62 2.18
C LEU A 231 8.31 -11.10 2.20
N PHE A 232 7.17 -10.43 2.25
CA PHE A 232 7.09 -9.03 2.66
C PHE A 232 6.53 -8.99 4.07
N LEU A 233 7.23 -8.30 4.96
CA LEU A 233 6.82 -8.09 6.35
C LEU A 233 6.86 -6.59 6.65
N GLU A 234 5.70 -5.99 6.92
CA GLU A 234 5.64 -4.66 7.51
C GLU A 234 5.83 -4.77 9.01
N TYR A 235 6.91 -4.19 9.50
CA TYR A 235 7.29 -4.27 10.90
C TYR A 235 6.86 -3.01 11.64
N HIS A 236 5.99 -3.21 12.62
CA HIS A 236 5.52 -2.21 13.57
C HIS A 236 6.19 -2.42 14.95
N GLY A 237 7.16 -1.57 15.29
CA GLY A 237 7.75 -1.57 16.63
C GLY A 237 6.86 -0.82 17.61
N LEU A 238 6.13 -1.51 18.50
CA LEU A 238 5.23 -0.86 19.47
C LEU A 238 6.01 -0.21 20.63
N ILE A 239 5.57 0.97 21.10
CA ILE A 239 6.29 1.77 22.13
C ILE A 239 6.40 1.05 23.50
N ASN A 240 5.42 0.21 23.83
CA ASN A 240 5.34 -0.47 25.12
C ASN A 240 5.75 -1.95 25.05
N GLU A 241 6.32 -2.37 23.93
CA GLU A 241 6.80 -3.74 23.73
C GLU A 241 8.32 -3.78 23.56
N PRO A 242 8.97 -4.91 23.88
CA PRO A 242 10.37 -5.11 23.53
C PRO A 242 10.60 -4.92 22.03
N GLN A 243 11.68 -4.23 21.66
CA GLN A 243 12.11 -4.17 20.27
C GLN A 243 12.59 -5.55 19.84
N ASN A 244 11.84 -6.18 18.94
CA ASN A 244 12.05 -7.57 18.53
C ASN A 244 12.60 -7.71 17.09
N LEU A 245 12.89 -6.59 16.43
CA LEU A 245 13.52 -6.57 15.09
C LEU A 245 14.76 -7.47 15.04
N GLY A 246 15.60 -7.43 16.08
CA GLY A 246 16.80 -8.28 16.14
C GLY A 246 16.49 -9.78 16.12
N GLU A 247 15.44 -10.22 16.80
CA GLU A 247 14.99 -11.62 16.78
C GLU A 247 14.42 -12.00 15.41
N ILE A 248 13.60 -11.11 14.82
CA ILE A 248 13.05 -11.32 13.47
C ILE A 248 14.17 -11.52 12.45
N LEU A 249 15.18 -10.64 12.44
CA LEU A 249 16.30 -10.73 11.50
C LEU A 249 17.14 -12.01 11.70
N ASN A 250 17.29 -12.47 12.94
CA ASN A 250 17.96 -13.75 13.22
C ASN A 250 17.18 -14.93 12.64
N ILE A 251 15.87 -14.98 12.87
CA ILE A 251 15.00 -16.04 12.31
C ILE A 251 15.05 -16.02 10.78
N LEU A 252 14.91 -14.86 10.15
CA LEU A 252 14.98 -14.73 8.69
C LEU A 252 16.29 -15.29 8.14
N LYS A 253 17.41 -14.94 8.78
CA LYS A 253 18.74 -15.43 8.41
C LYS A 253 18.87 -16.94 8.61
N ASP A 254 18.44 -17.46 9.76
CA ASP A 254 18.55 -18.88 10.11
C ASP A 254 17.69 -19.75 9.19
N GLU A 255 16.53 -19.23 8.77
CA GLU A 255 15.68 -19.84 7.76
C GLU A 255 16.24 -19.71 6.34
N GLY A 256 17.29 -18.92 6.11
CA GLY A 256 18.00 -18.82 4.83
C GLY A 256 17.50 -17.72 3.89
N PHE A 257 16.78 -16.72 4.41
CA PHE A 257 16.45 -15.52 3.64
C PHE A 257 17.64 -14.55 3.56
N GLN A 258 17.74 -13.88 2.41
CA GLN A 258 18.33 -12.55 2.33
C GLN A 258 17.21 -11.53 2.54
N TYR A 259 17.55 -10.38 3.11
CA TYR A 259 16.56 -9.32 3.35
C TYR A 259 17.10 -7.93 3.01
N TYR A 260 16.19 -7.06 2.58
CA TYR A 260 16.42 -5.64 2.36
C TYR A 260 15.37 -4.85 3.15
N ILE A 261 15.78 -3.79 3.84
CA ILE A 261 14.91 -3.02 4.73
C ILE A 261 14.72 -1.63 4.14
N ARG A 262 13.46 -1.19 4.04
CA ARG A 262 13.07 0.18 3.71
C ARG A 262 12.37 0.81 4.91
N LEU A 263 12.45 2.12 5.00
CA LEU A 263 11.59 2.87 5.92
C LEU A 263 10.18 2.86 5.34
N ALA A 264 9.19 2.47 6.14
CA ALA A 264 7.77 2.58 5.79
C ALA A 264 7.20 3.93 6.22
N GLY A 265 7.57 4.38 7.44
CA GLY A 265 7.19 5.69 7.96
C GLY A 265 8.28 6.31 8.84
N GLU A 266 8.47 7.63 8.72
CA GLU A 266 9.30 8.38 9.67
C GLU A 266 8.56 8.48 11.01
N THR A 267 9.04 7.76 12.03
CA THR A 267 8.47 7.81 13.40
C THR A 267 9.14 8.87 14.28
N ILE A 268 10.41 9.19 14.01
CA ILE A 268 11.22 10.16 14.76
C ILE A 268 12.19 10.84 13.79
N LYS A 269 12.23 12.18 13.79
CA LYS A 269 13.14 12.94 12.92
C LYS A 269 14.47 13.28 13.59
N PHE A 270 14.44 13.59 14.89
CA PHE A 270 15.60 14.05 15.66
C PHE A 270 15.77 13.22 16.95
N PRO A 271 16.24 11.96 16.84
CA PRO A 271 16.30 11.05 17.98
C PRO A 271 17.22 11.54 19.12
N TYR A 272 18.24 12.34 18.80
CA TYR A 272 19.16 12.91 19.79
C TYR A 272 18.64 14.18 20.48
N CYS A 273 17.48 14.69 20.04
CA CYS A 273 16.85 15.90 20.59
C CYS A 273 15.74 15.58 21.59
N GLY A 274 15.61 14.32 22.02
CA GLY A 274 14.57 13.90 22.96
C GLY A 274 13.17 13.81 22.35
N GLU A 275 13.06 13.81 21.03
CA GLU A 275 11.82 13.52 20.32
C GLU A 275 11.36 12.09 20.65
N LYS A 276 10.06 11.94 20.90
CA LYS A 276 9.44 10.66 21.25
C LYS A 276 8.46 10.26 20.16
N PRO A 277 8.42 8.98 19.78
CA PRO A 277 7.42 8.48 18.85
C PRO A 277 6.02 8.58 19.47
N SER A 278 4.98 8.74 18.63
CA SER A 278 3.59 8.78 19.09
C SER A 278 2.98 7.40 19.25
N THR A 279 3.19 6.53 18.26
CA THR A 279 2.49 5.23 18.13
C THR A 279 3.48 4.08 17.99
N PHE A 280 4.41 4.18 17.03
CA PHE A 280 5.43 3.17 16.76
C PHE A 280 6.83 3.74 16.99
N ASN A 281 7.70 2.96 17.64
CA ASN A 281 9.11 3.27 17.73
C ASN A 281 9.80 3.19 16.35
N GLN A 282 9.37 2.26 15.49
CA GLN A 282 9.92 1.98 14.17
C GLN A 282 8.79 1.49 13.26
N GLN A 283 8.81 1.91 12.00
CA GLN A 283 7.94 1.37 10.96
C GLN A 283 8.78 1.04 9.72
N LEU A 284 8.91 -0.24 9.40
CA LEU A 284 9.86 -0.73 8.41
C LEU A 284 9.21 -1.72 7.46
N ASN A 285 9.56 -1.64 6.18
CA ASN A 285 9.25 -2.66 5.19
C ASN A 285 10.45 -3.61 5.07
N ILE A 286 10.28 -4.87 5.47
CA ILE A 286 11.31 -5.90 5.41
C ILE A 286 11.00 -6.82 4.21
N LEU A 287 11.78 -6.69 3.15
CA LEU A 287 11.64 -7.45 1.91
C LEU A 287 12.61 -8.63 1.95
N CYS A 288 12.08 -9.85 2.02
CA CYS A 288 12.85 -11.08 2.19
C CYS A 288 12.73 -11.98 0.95
N TYR A 289 13.84 -12.56 0.51
CA TYR A 289 13.89 -13.43 -0.66
C TYR A 289 14.96 -14.52 -0.52
N ARG A 290 14.74 -15.66 -1.19
CA ARG A 290 15.70 -16.77 -1.31
C ARG A 290 16.31 -16.80 -2.71
N SER A 291 17.62 -17.06 -2.79
CA SER A 291 18.35 -17.28 -4.05
C SER A 291 18.14 -18.67 -4.61
#